data_AF-A0AAN0LXF9-F1
#
_entry.id   AF-A0AAN0LXF9-F1
#
_cell.length_a   1.000
_cell.length_b   1.000
_cell.length_c   1.000
_cell.angle_alpha   90.00
_cell.angle_beta   90.00
_cell.angle_gamma   90.00
#
_symmetry.space_group_name_H-M   'P 1'
#
loop_
_entity.id
_entity.type
_entity.pdbx_description
1 polymer ?
#
loop_
_entity_poly.entity_id
_entity_poly.type
_entity_poly.pdbx_seq_one_letter_code
_entity_poly.pdbx_strand_id
1 'polypeptide(L)'
;MQQAIGAGIGLFIAYIGLLNINFVNFGAGVPALSNFSDPNILLALIGLVLILVLMLRKVKGAMLIGIVLTTLIGIPMGVVNLGGAKHKL
;
A
#
# COMPACT_ATOMS: atom_id res chain seq x y z
N MET A 1 14.65 5.52 -24.88
CA MET A 1 15.14 6.14 -23.62
C MET A 1 14.01 6.42 -22.62
N GLN A 2 12.94 7.14 -22.99
CA GLN A 2 11.88 7.56 -22.05
C GLN A 2 11.14 6.40 -21.33
N GLN A 3 10.95 5.26 -22.00
CA GLN A 3 10.30 4.07 -21.41
C GLN A 3 11.10 3.48 -20.24
N ALA A 4 12.44 3.56 -20.28
CA ALA A 4 13.31 3.05 -19.22
C ALA A 4 13.22 3.91 -17.95
N ILE A 5 13.01 5.22 -18.10
CA ILE A 5 12.86 6.16 -16.98
C ILE A 5 11.55 5.86 -16.24
N GLY A 6 10.45 5.69 -16.97
CA GLY A 6 9.15 5.33 -16.39
C GLY A 6 9.17 3.98 -15.69
N ALA A 7 9.80 2.97 -16.31
CA ALA A 7 9.96 1.65 -15.72
C ALA A 7 10.79 1.68 -14.42
N GLY A 8 11.89 2.45 -14.39
CA GLY A 8 12.74 2.60 -13.20
C GLY A 8 12.01 3.25 -12.01
N ILE A 9 11.24 4.30 -12.27
CA ILE A 9 10.44 4.98 -11.23
C ILE A 9 9.35 4.04 -10.68
N GLY A 10 8.66 3.31 -11.56
CA GLY A 10 7.62 2.36 -11.16
C GLY A 10 8.16 1.25 -10.26
N LEU A 11 9.31 0.66 -10.63
CA LEU A 11 9.93 -0.40 -9.84
C LEU A 11 10.44 0.12 -8.49
N PHE A 12 10.96 1.35 -8.45
CA PHE A 12 11.42 1.97 -7.20
C PHE A 12 10.25 2.24 -6.23
N ILE A 13 9.13 2.77 -6.72
CA ILE A 13 7.94 3.01 -5.89
C ILE A 13 7.38 1.68 -5.35
N ALA A 14 7.35 0.63 -6.19
CA ALA A 14 6.92 -0.70 -5.76
C ALA A 14 7.82 -1.26 -4.64
N TYR A 15 9.15 -1.06 -4.75
CA TYR A 15 10.10 -1.46 -3.71
C TYR A 15 9.85 -0.75 -2.37
N ILE A 16 9.67 0.58 -2.39
CA ILE A 16 9.33 1.35 -1.18
C ILE A 16 8.00 0.87 -0.56
N GLY A 17 7.01 0.51 -1.38
CA GLY A 17 5.74 -0.05 -0.92
C GLY A 17 5.91 -1.40 -0.20
N LEU A 18 6.70 -2.31 -0.78
CA LEU A 18 6.99 -3.62 -0.19
C LEU A 18 7.72 -3.52 1.16
N LEU A 19 8.64 -2.56 1.30
CA LEU A 19 9.32 -2.27 2.57
C LEU A 19 8.36 -1.71 3.62
N ASN A 20 7.46 -0.78 3.25
CA ASN A 20 6.53 -0.15 4.20
C ASN A 20 5.56 -1.16 4.85
N ILE A 21 5.14 -2.18 4.10
CA ILE A 21 4.24 -3.22 4.62
C ILE A 21 4.98 -4.38 5.27
N ASN A 22 6.31 -4.30 5.38
CA ASN A 22 7.18 -5.38 5.85
C ASN A 22 6.90 -6.70 5.12
N PHE A 23 6.65 -6.66 3.80
CA PHE A 23 6.29 -7.86 3.02
C PHE A 23 7.38 -8.93 3.08
N VAL A 24 8.64 -8.49 3.15
CA VAL A 24 9.83 -9.33 3.27
C VAL A 24 10.60 -8.88 4.50
N ASN A 25 10.78 -9.79 5.47
CA ASN A 25 11.59 -9.54 6.64
C ASN A 25 12.99 -10.12 6.41
N PHE A 26 14.01 -9.26 6.43
CA PHE A 26 15.43 -9.65 6.27
C PHE A 26 16.09 -9.96 7.62
N GLY A 27 15.36 -10.70 8.47
CA GLY A 27 15.87 -11.16 9.77
C GLY A 27 16.87 -12.30 9.62
N ALA A 28 18.12 -12.04 9.99
CA ALA A 28 19.16 -13.06 10.22
C ALA A 28 19.51 -14.00 9.05
N GLY A 29 19.64 -13.46 7.84
CA GLY A 29 20.32 -14.15 6.73
C GLY A 29 19.43 -14.98 5.80
N VAL A 30 18.14 -15.12 6.09
CA VAL A 30 17.16 -15.75 5.19
C VAL A 30 15.97 -14.81 5.00
N PRO A 31 15.65 -14.38 3.76
CA PRO A 31 14.43 -13.63 3.50
C PRO A 31 13.21 -14.47 3.89
N ALA A 32 12.49 -14.05 4.92
CA ALA A 32 11.24 -14.66 5.31
C ALA A 32 10.07 -13.83 4.73
N LEU A 33 9.11 -14.51 4.10
CA LEU A 33 7.82 -13.90 3.78
C LEU A 33 7.10 -13.57 5.09
N SER A 34 6.65 -12.32 5.24
CA SER A 34 5.86 -11.94 6.40
C SER A 34 4.49 -12.60 6.36
N ASN A 35 3.82 -12.68 7.52
CA ASN A 35 2.54 -13.36 7.64
C ASN A 35 1.49 -12.66 6.75
N PHE A 36 0.92 -13.38 5.80
CA PHE A 36 -0.17 -12.86 4.94
C PHE A 36 -1.45 -12.47 5.71
N SER A 37 -1.51 -12.78 7.00
CA SER A 37 -2.58 -12.34 7.92
C SER A 37 -2.30 -10.98 8.58
N ASP A 38 -1.17 -10.33 8.29
CA ASP A 38 -0.90 -8.98 8.79
C ASP A 38 -1.88 -7.95 8.19
N PRO A 39 -2.55 -7.14 9.03
CA PRO A 39 -3.50 -6.12 8.57
C PRO A 39 -2.89 -5.15 7.53
N ASN A 40 -1.60 -4.86 7.64
CA ASN A 40 -0.86 -3.97 6.73
C ASN A 40 -0.75 -4.55 5.31
N ILE A 41 -0.44 -5.84 5.19
CA ILE A 41 -0.31 -6.53 3.90
C ILE A 41 -1.69 -6.66 3.26
N LEU A 42 -2.70 -7.00 4.07
CA LEU A 42 -4.07 -7.16 3.61
C LEU A 42 -4.64 -5.86 3.04
N LEU A 43 -4.38 -4.72 3.69
CA LEU A 43 -4.78 -3.41 3.18
C LEU A 43 -4.04 -2.97 1.93
N ALA A 44 -2.74 -3.25 1.85
CA ALA A 44 -1.98 -2.92 0.65
C ALA A 44 -2.47 -3.72 -0.56
N LEU A 45 -2.81 -4.99 -0.36
CA LEU A 45 -3.39 -5.82 -1.41
C LEU A 45 -4.78 -5.32 -1.83
N ILE A 46 -5.67 -5.05 -0.86
CA ILE A 46 -7.01 -4.50 -1.13
C ILE A 46 -6.90 -3.15 -1.83
N GLY A 47 -6.05 -2.25 -1.35
CA GLY A 47 -5.83 -0.92 -1.94
C GLY A 47 -5.29 -0.98 -3.36
N LEU A 48 -4.31 -1.87 -3.61
CA LEU A 48 -3.77 -2.09 -4.94
C LEU A 48 -4.86 -2.57 -5.90
N VAL A 49 -5.63 -3.58 -5.51
CA VAL A 49 -6.75 -4.10 -6.31
C VAL A 49 -7.79 -3.01 -6.57
N LEU A 50 -8.12 -2.21 -5.54
CA LEU A 50 -9.11 -1.15 -5.64
C LEU A 50 -8.67 -0.06 -6.63
N ILE A 51 -7.41 0.40 -6.55
CA ILE A 51 -6.84 1.37 -7.50
C ILE A 51 -6.84 0.80 -8.93
N LEU A 52 -6.45 -0.47 -9.10
CA LEU A 52 -6.44 -1.14 -10.42
C LEU A 52 -7.85 -1.23 -11.01
N VAL A 53 -8.85 -1.65 -10.23
CA VAL A 53 -10.24 -1.76 -10.69
C VAL A 53 -10.81 -0.40 -11.07
N LEU A 54 -10.56 0.66 -10.27
CA LEU A 54 -11.01 2.01 -10.60
C LEU A 54 -10.32 2.55 -11.86
N MET A 55 -9.05 2.21 -12.07
CA MET A 55 -8.29 2.59 -13.27
C MET A 55 -8.82 1.89 -14.53
N LEU A 56 -9.18 0.60 -14.42
CA LEU A 56 -9.83 -0.16 -15.50
C LEU A 56 -11.22 0.39 -15.85
N ARG A 57 -11.95 0.90 -14.84
CA ARG A 57 -13.23 1.61 -15.05
C ARG A 57 -13.09 3.03 -15.64
N LYS A 58 -11.87 3.47 -15.98
CA LYS A 58 -11.57 4.79 -16.58
C LYS A 58 -12.22 5.98 -15.86
N VAL A 59 -12.30 5.92 -14.54
CA VAL A 59 -12.81 7.04 -13.75
C VAL A 59 -11.74 8.14 -13.69
N LYS A 60 -12.10 9.39 -14.05
CA LYS A 60 -11.18 10.54 -13.92
C LYS A 60 -10.83 10.71 -12.44
N GLY A 61 -9.55 10.56 -12.09
CA GLY A 61 -9.09 10.62 -10.70
C GLY A 61 -9.12 9.28 -9.94
N ALA A 62 -9.15 8.14 -10.64
CA ALA A 62 -9.13 6.80 -10.05
C ALA A 62 -8.08 6.63 -8.93
N MET A 63 -6.87 7.18 -9.10
CA MET A 63 -5.83 7.14 -8.05
C MET A 63 -6.25 7.90 -6.78
N LEU A 64 -6.79 9.12 -6.91
CA LEU A 64 -7.22 9.92 -5.75
C LEU A 64 -8.38 9.27 -5.02
N ILE A 65 -9.40 8.83 -5.74
CA ILE A 65 -10.57 8.14 -5.16
C ILE A 65 -10.12 6.83 -4.50
N GLY A 66 -9.21 6.10 -5.14
CA GLY A 66 -8.62 4.89 -4.58
C GLY A 66 -7.91 5.15 -3.26
N ILE A 67 -7.07 6.19 -3.15
CA ILE A 67 -6.38 6.53 -1.91
C ILE A 67 -7.37 6.86 -0.79
N VAL A 68 -8.41 7.65 -1.07
CA VAL A 68 -9.44 8.02 -0.08
C VAL A 68 -10.22 6.80 0.39
N LEU A 69 -10.63 5.92 -0.53
CA LEU A 69 -11.34 4.69 -0.18
C LEU A 69 -10.45 3.72 0.62
N THR A 70 -9.19 3.55 0.20
CA THR A 70 -8.24 2.67 0.89
C THR A 70 -7.95 3.16 2.30
N THR A 71 -7.84 4.47 2.51
CA THR A 71 -7.68 5.05 3.86
C THR A 71 -8.93 4.87 4.70
N LEU A 72 -10.14 5.02 4.12
CA LEU A 72 -11.39 4.76 4.83
C LEU A 72 -11.51 3.31 5.31
N ILE A 73 -11.01 2.35 4.53
CA ILE A 73 -10.95 0.92 4.89
C ILE A 73 -9.80 0.66 5.89
N GLY A 74 -8.71 1.42 5.82
CA GLY A 74 -7.57 1.32 6.73
C GLY A 74 -7.85 1.78 8.16
N ILE A 75 -8.84 2.66 8.36
CA ILE A 75 -9.28 3.12 9.68
C ILE A 75 -9.88 1.98 10.54
N PRO A 76 -10.93 1.24 10.09
CA PRO A 76 -11.49 0.13 10.87
C PRO A 76 -10.51 -1.05 10.99
N MET A 77 -9.59 -1.21 10.04
CA MET A 77 -8.54 -2.24 10.10
C MET A 77 -7.35 -1.87 11.01
N GLY A 78 -7.39 -0.71 11.68
CA GLY A 78 -6.45 -0.34 12.75
C GLY A 78 -5.01 -0.04 12.29
N VAL A 79 -4.70 -0.12 11.00
CA VAL A 79 -3.35 0.19 10.50
C VAL A 79 -3.14 1.68 10.33
N VAL A 80 -4.22 2.43 10.06
CA VAL A 80 -4.17 3.89 9.99
C VAL A 80 -4.29 4.36 11.42
N ASN A 81 -3.13 4.60 12.03
CA ASN A 81 -3.06 5.23 13.33
C ASN A 81 -3.63 6.65 13.25
N LEU A 82 -4.91 6.81 13.59
CA LEU A 82 -5.47 8.10 14.03
C LEU A 82 -4.95 8.51 15.42
N GLY A 83 -3.82 7.97 15.88
CA GLY A 83 -3.15 8.29 17.14
C GLY A 83 -2.73 9.76 17.27
N GLY A 84 -2.72 10.54 16.18
CA GLY A 84 -2.63 12.00 16.24
C GLY A 84 -3.90 12.70 16.77
N ALA A 85 -5.05 12.02 16.82
CA ALA A 85 -6.33 12.57 17.29
C ALA A 85 -6.83 11.95 18.62
N LYS A 86 -6.14 10.94 19.17
CA LYS A 86 -6.57 10.25 20.41
C LYS A 86 -5.53 10.19 21.53
N HIS A 87 -4.47 11.01 21.47
CA HIS A 87 -3.53 11.22 22.59
C HIS A 87 -3.79 12.55 23.33
N LYS A 88 -5.06 12.97 23.43
CA LYS A 88 -5.42 14.18 24.18
C LYS A 88 -6.65 13.96 25.03
N LEU A 89 -6.59 12.96 25.91
CA LEU A 89 -7.24 12.90 27.23
C LEU A 89 -6.37 12.02 28.13
#